data_AF-A0A2V8HJI9-F1
#
_entry.id   AF-A0A2V8HJI9-F1
#
_cell.length_a   1.000
_cell.length_b   1.000
_cell.length_c   1.000
_cell.angle_alpha   90.00
_cell.angle_beta   90.00
_cell.angle_gamma   90.00
#
_symmetry.space_group_name_H-M   'P 1'
#
loop_
_entity.id
_entity.type
_entity.pdbx_description
1 polymer ?
#
loop_
_entity_poly.entity_id
_entity_poly.type
_entity_poly.pdbx_seq_one_letter_code
_entity_poly.pdbx_strand_id
1 'polypeptide(L)'
;MTHLPDRVARLHELAFDLWWSWNADARNVFRRLDYPLWRLTAHNPVKMLQLISSETLQHALADAEWLTVYDRALARLDAARSAHSTWVESHCPEIGSRSIAYFSAEFALHQSLPIYAGGLGVLAGDHCKEASDLGVPLIGVGFMYPQGYFRQSVTLDGWQEEVYEKLTWADAPIEPAVTPDGKPCVTAVPLGNRTVLVAVWRVRLGRVKLYLLDTDLEENAPWDRELSARLYGGDRETRVQQEIILGIGGVRALKAMGSDPAVYHLNEGHAAFVVLQRIRDLCEKGWSFDAALEEVRRTTVFTTHTPVAAGHDAFPFHLVETHLAGAWGDLGAHRERFLVLGHYDNGGGPMFNMTALALRASGSVNGVSKLHGDVTKQMWQ
;
A
#
# COMPACT_ATOMS: atom_id res chain seq x y z
N MET A 1 5.63 -26.58 -4.03
CA MET A 1 6.84 -25.76 -3.88
C MET A 1 8.04 -26.62 -4.18
N THR A 2 8.94 -26.17 -5.05
CA THR A 2 10.22 -26.83 -5.32
C THR A 2 11.01 -26.93 -4.01
N HIS A 3 11.40 -28.13 -3.61
CA HIS A 3 12.22 -28.31 -2.42
C HIS A 3 13.62 -27.76 -2.72
N LEU A 4 13.96 -26.61 -2.15
CA LEU A 4 15.29 -26.02 -2.30
C LEU A 4 16.31 -26.83 -1.49
N PRO A 5 17.52 -27.11 -2.02
CA PRO A 5 18.59 -27.72 -1.25
C PRO A 5 19.02 -26.83 -0.07
N ASP A 6 19.42 -27.44 1.05
CA ASP A 6 19.74 -26.73 2.30
C ASP A 6 20.73 -25.56 2.12
N ARG A 7 21.77 -25.75 1.28
CA ARG A 7 22.80 -24.73 1.00
C ARG A 7 22.24 -23.42 0.44
N VAL A 8 21.11 -23.50 -0.26
CA VAL A 8 20.45 -22.38 -0.94
C VAL A 8 19.00 -22.22 -0.50
N ALA A 9 18.61 -22.76 0.64
CA ALA A 9 17.23 -22.73 1.14
C ALA A 9 16.70 -21.29 1.28
N ARG A 10 17.58 -20.33 1.56
CA ARG A 10 17.24 -18.89 1.66
C ARG A 10 17.04 -18.20 0.31
N LEU A 11 17.15 -18.90 -0.83
CA LEU A 11 16.71 -18.35 -2.13
C LEU A 11 15.23 -17.96 -2.10
N HIS A 12 14.40 -18.74 -1.40
CA HIS A 12 12.99 -18.41 -1.20
C HIS A 12 12.84 -17.06 -0.48
N GLU A 13 13.57 -16.85 0.60
CA GLU A 13 13.56 -15.59 1.35
C GLU A 13 13.99 -14.40 0.46
N LEU A 14 15.06 -14.57 -0.31
CA LEU A 14 15.54 -13.53 -1.23
C LEU A 14 14.55 -13.26 -2.37
N ALA A 15 13.79 -14.27 -2.82
CA ALA A 15 12.82 -14.12 -3.90
C ALA A 15 11.56 -13.33 -3.46
N PHE A 16 11.10 -13.54 -2.23
CA PHE A 16 9.92 -12.89 -1.66
C PHE A 16 10.18 -11.50 -1.10
N ASP A 17 11.43 -11.12 -0.85
CA ASP A 17 11.79 -9.75 -0.45
C ASP A 17 12.18 -8.91 -1.66
N LEU A 18 11.27 -8.06 -2.12
CA LEU A 18 11.46 -7.19 -3.29
C LEU A 18 12.63 -6.21 -3.15
N TRP A 19 13.31 -6.12 -2.01
CA TRP A 19 14.64 -5.48 -1.88
C TRP A 19 15.63 -5.91 -2.98
N TRP A 20 15.55 -7.15 -3.46
CA TRP A 20 16.38 -7.58 -4.59
C TRP A 20 16.18 -6.71 -5.85
N SER A 21 15.02 -6.08 -6.00
CA SER A 21 14.62 -5.38 -7.22
C SER A 21 15.38 -4.07 -7.43
N TRP A 22 15.95 -3.43 -6.41
CA TRP A 22 16.87 -2.28 -6.55
C TRP A 22 18.30 -2.58 -6.11
N ASN A 23 18.58 -3.78 -5.59
CA ASN A 23 19.91 -4.21 -5.22
C ASN A 23 20.58 -5.07 -6.33
N ALA A 24 21.67 -4.55 -6.91
CA ALA A 24 22.33 -5.19 -8.05
C ALA A 24 22.88 -6.60 -7.74
N ASP A 25 23.45 -6.82 -6.55
CA ASP A 25 23.99 -8.13 -6.16
C ASP A 25 22.89 -9.18 -6.05
N ALA A 26 21.81 -8.83 -5.34
CA ALA A 26 20.66 -9.72 -5.19
C ALA A 26 19.98 -10.03 -6.53
N ARG A 27 19.79 -9.03 -7.39
CA ARG A 27 19.24 -9.24 -8.75
C ARG A 27 20.14 -10.17 -9.58
N ASN A 28 21.46 -10.07 -9.41
CA ASN A 28 22.42 -10.90 -10.13
C ASN A 28 22.36 -12.37 -9.71
N VAL A 29 21.94 -12.70 -8.49
CA VAL A 29 21.72 -14.10 -8.07
C VAL A 29 20.75 -14.79 -9.03
N PHE A 30 19.57 -14.21 -9.23
CA PHE A 30 18.53 -14.77 -10.12
C PHE A 30 18.93 -14.68 -11.58
N ARG A 31 19.50 -13.55 -12.02
CA ARG A 31 19.95 -13.38 -13.41
C ARG A 31 20.98 -14.44 -13.83
N ARG A 32 21.92 -14.80 -12.95
CA ARG A 32 22.98 -15.79 -13.22
C ARG A 32 22.52 -17.23 -13.02
N LEU A 33 21.52 -17.45 -12.17
CA LEU A 33 20.99 -18.78 -11.89
C LEU A 33 20.44 -19.46 -13.16
N ASP A 34 19.63 -18.74 -13.93
CA ASP A 34 19.15 -19.17 -15.25
C ASP A 34 18.65 -17.94 -16.02
N TYR A 35 19.48 -17.41 -16.93
CA TYR A 35 19.16 -16.17 -17.65
C TYR A 35 17.96 -16.31 -18.61
N PRO A 36 17.83 -17.38 -19.41
CA PRO A 36 16.61 -17.62 -20.21
C PRO A 36 15.35 -17.65 -19.34
N LEU A 37 15.34 -18.39 -18.23
CA LEU A 37 14.17 -18.47 -17.35
C LEU A 37 13.88 -17.13 -16.65
N TRP A 38 14.93 -16.40 -16.27
CA TRP A 38 14.82 -15.04 -15.74
C TRP A 38 14.08 -14.09 -16.69
N ARG A 39 14.36 -14.18 -18.00
CA ARG A 39 13.66 -13.41 -19.04
C ARG A 39 12.23 -13.91 -19.26
N LEU A 40 12.04 -15.22 -19.31
CA LEU A 40 10.72 -15.86 -19.54
C LEU A 40 9.71 -15.52 -18.44
N THR A 41 10.18 -15.41 -17.19
CA THR A 41 9.35 -15.10 -16.02
C THR A 41 9.16 -13.60 -15.80
N ALA A 42 9.48 -12.76 -16.79
CA ALA A 42 9.45 -11.30 -16.66
C ALA A 42 10.18 -10.81 -15.40
N HIS A 43 11.34 -11.42 -15.11
CA HIS A 43 12.17 -11.08 -13.96
C HIS A 43 11.48 -11.30 -12.61
N ASN A 44 10.59 -12.28 -12.49
CA ASN A 44 9.94 -12.63 -11.23
C ASN A 44 10.64 -13.84 -10.56
N PRO A 45 11.44 -13.64 -9.49
CA PRO A 45 12.12 -14.73 -8.81
C PRO A 45 11.19 -15.79 -8.22
N VAL A 46 10.00 -15.40 -7.71
CA VAL A 46 9.05 -16.34 -7.12
C VAL A 46 8.57 -17.33 -8.18
N LYS A 47 8.13 -16.81 -9.33
CA LYS A 47 7.75 -17.63 -10.49
C LYS A 47 8.93 -18.44 -11.05
N MET A 48 10.12 -17.85 -11.11
CA MET A 48 11.35 -18.52 -11.55
C MET A 48 11.66 -19.75 -10.70
N LEU A 49 11.60 -19.64 -9.37
CA LEU A 49 11.91 -20.76 -8.48
C LEU A 49 10.86 -21.89 -8.53
N GLN A 50 9.65 -21.61 -8.99
CA GLN A 50 8.66 -22.67 -9.25
C GLN A 50 8.96 -23.46 -10.53
N LEU A 51 9.55 -22.82 -11.53
CA LEU A 51 9.80 -23.39 -12.85
C LEU A 51 11.22 -23.95 -13.02
N ILE A 52 12.14 -23.62 -12.11
CA ILE A 52 13.53 -24.04 -12.19
C ILE A 52 13.66 -25.57 -12.05
N SER A 53 14.53 -26.16 -12.88
CA SER A 53 14.80 -27.59 -12.82
C SER A 53 15.76 -27.92 -11.67
N SER A 54 15.66 -29.15 -11.16
CA SER A 54 16.62 -29.67 -10.18
C SER A 54 18.05 -29.69 -10.74
N GLU A 55 18.23 -29.95 -12.04
CA GLU A 55 19.54 -29.95 -12.71
C GLU A 55 20.19 -28.57 -12.67
N THR A 56 19.45 -27.51 -13.01
CA THR A 56 19.95 -26.12 -12.93
C THR A 56 20.39 -25.77 -11.52
N LEU A 57 19.61 -26.17 -10.50
CA LEU A 57 19.99 -25.96 -9.10
C LEU A 57 21.26 -26.73 -8.72
N GLN A 58 21.42 -27.97 -9.16
CA GLN A 58 22.64 -28.75 -8.89
C GLN A 58 23.87 -28.14 -9.57
N HIS A 59 23.74 -27.65 -10.80
CA HIS A 59 24.83 -26.92 -11.47
C HIS A 59 25.21 -25.64 -10.73
N ALA A 60 24.23 -24.86 -10.27
CA ALA A 60 24.48 -23.66 -9.46
C ALA A 60 25.18 -23.99 -8.13
N LEU A 61 24.85 -25.13 -7.50
CA LEU A 61 25.52 -25.59 -6.29
C LEU A 61 26.98 -26.03 -6.51
N ALA A 62 27.33 -26.44 -7.73
CA ALA A 62 28.71 -26.77 -8.10
C ALA A 62 29.52 -25.53 -8.54
N ASP A 63 28.86 -24.39 -8.78
CA ASP A 63 29.49 -23.15 -9.21
C ASP A 63 29.88 -22.26 -7.99
N ALA A 64 31.17 -22.24 -7.69
CA ALA A 64 31.73 -21.44 -6.59
C ALA A 64 31.58 -19.92 -6.81
N GLU A 65 31.58 -19.45 -8.06
CA GLU A 65 31.37 -18.03 -8.36
C GLU A 65 29.92 -17.62 -8.10
N TRP A 66 28.96 -18.45 -8.52
CA TRP A 66 27.55 -18.21 -8.24
C TRP A 66 27.27 -18.22 -6.73
N LEU A 67 27.81 -19.20 -5.99
CA LEU A 67 27.67 -19.26 -4.54
C LEU A 67 28.24 -18.02 -3.84
N THR A 68 29.36 -17.48 -4.33
CA THR A 68 29.94 -16.24 -3.81
C THR A 68 28.99 -15.04 -4.00
N VAL A 69 28.33 -14.95 -5.16
CA VAL A 69 27.33 -13.89 -5.42
C VAL A 69 26.11 -14.07 -4.52
N TYR A 70 25.63 -15.30 -4.35
CA TYR A 70 24.52 -15.65 -3.48
C TYR A 70 24.79 -15.28 -2.01
N ASP A 71 25.93 -15.72 -1.46
CA ASP A 71 26.29 -15.45 -0.07
C ASP A 71 26.46 -13.94 0.19
N ARG A 72 27.06 -13.22 -0.77
CA ARG A 72 27.17 -11.76 -0.68
C ARG A 72 25.81 -11.09 -0.68
N ALA A 73 24.88 -11.53 -1.52
CA ALA A 73 23.53 -10.98 -1.56
C ALA A 73 22.78 -11.19 -0.23
N LEU A 74 22.88 -12.39 0.36
CA LEU A 74 22.28 -12.67 1.66
C LEU A 74 22.92 -11.86 2.78
N ALA A 75 24.25 -11.78 2.83
CA ALA A 75 24.95 -10.96 3.83
C ALA A 75 24.53 -9.49 3.75
N ARG A 76 24.30 -8.96 2.54
CA ARG A 76 23.79 -7.60 2.35
C ARG A 76 22.32 -7.45 2.77
N LEU A 77 21.48 -8.44 2.49
CA LEU A 77 20.08 -8.43 2.95
C LEU A 77 20.00 -8.47 4.48
N ASP A 78 20.80 -9.33 5.11
CA ASP A 78 20.89 -9.44 6.57
C ASP A 78 21.38 -8.13 7.18
N ALA A 79 22.44 -7.54 6.61
CA ALA A 79 22.94 -6.23 7.04
C ALA A 79 21.88 -5.12 6.88
N ALA A 80 21.16 -5.08 5.75
CA ALA A 80 20.10 -4.10 5.52
C ALA A 80 18.99 -4.20 6.59
N ARG A 81 18.55 -5.41 6.93
CA ARG A 81 17.49 -5.64 7.91
C ARG A 81 17.92 -5.42 9.37
N SER A 82 19.16 -5.75 9.70
CA SER A 82 19.67 -5.73 11.08
C SER A 82 20.54 -4.51 11.42
N ALA A 83 20.83 -3.62 10.47
CA ALA A 83 21.64 -2.44 10.74
C ALA A 83 21.07 -1.59 11.89
N HIS A 84 21.95 -1.26 12.84
CA HIS A 84 21.71 -0.41 14.02
C HIS A 84 22.41 0.96 13.90
N SER A 85 22.90 1.28 12.70
CA SER A 85 23.57 2.54 12.37
C SER A 85 23.01 3.10 11.08
N THR A 86 21.69 3.07 10.94
CA THR A 86 21.02 3.63 9.77
C THR A 86 21.17 5.16 9.73
N TRP A 87 20.89 5.76 8.57
CA TRP A 87 20.94 7.22 8.45
C TRP A 87 20.00 7.88 9.45
N VAL A 88 18.79 7.35 9.62
CA VAL A 88 17.78 7.82 10.56
C VAL A 88 18.23 7.70 12.01
N GLU A 89 18.78 6.55 12.43
CA GLU A 89 19.28 6.40 13.81
C GLU A 89 20.41 7.40 14.11
N SER A 90 21.21 7.75 13.10
CA SER A 90 22.36 8.65 13.26
C SER A 90 22.00 10.14 13.21
N HIS A 91 20.98 10.52 12.43
CA HIS A 91 20.65 11.94 12.15
C HIS A 91 19.31 12.39 12.75
N CYS A 92 18.41 11.45 13.04
CA CYS A 92 17.07 11.71 13.58
C CYS A 92 16.75 10.75 14.75
N PRO A 93 17.59 10.67 15.80
CA PRO A 93 17.41 9.74 16.92
C PRO A 93 16.07 9.91 17.64
N GLU A 94 15.45 11.09 17.57
CA GLU A 94 14.14 11.42 18.13
C GLU A 94 12.97 10.65 17.50
N ILE A 95 13.12 10.15 16.27
CA ILE A 95 12.14 9.26 15.63
C ILE A 95 12.11 7.93 16.39
N GLY A 96 13.28 7.42 16.80
CA GLY A 96 13.43 6.15 17.50
C GLY A 96 12.70 5.02 16.77
N SER A 97 11.90 4.25 17.50
CA SER A 97 11.10 3.14 16.96
C SER A 97 9.69 3.53 16.54
N ARG A 98 9.35 4.83 16.49
CA ARG A 98 7.99 5.30 16.19
C ARG A 98 7.73 5.17 14.69
N SER A 99 6.83 4.27 14.31
CA SER A 99 6.56 4.00 12.89
C SER A 99 5.67 5.06 12.24
N ILE A 100 5.82 5.16 10.91
CA ILE A 100 5.02 6.01 10.03
C ILE A 100 4.17 5.10 9.15
N ALA A 101 2.85 5.24 9.19
CA ALA A 101 1.97 4.54 8.27
C ALA A 101 1.73 5.39 7.03
N TYR A 102 2.23 4.93 5.89
CA TYR A 102 2.14 5.59 4.59
C TYR A 102 1.02 4.95 3.76
N PHE A 103 -0.10 5.65 3.65
CA PHE A 103 -1.27 5.18 2.92
C PHE A 103 -1.24 5.68 1.48
N SER A 104 -1.38 4.77 0.52
CA SER A 104 -1.54 5.12 -0.88
C SER A 104 -2.44 4.13 -1.59
N ALA A 105 -3.14 4.62 -2.63
CA ALA A 105 -3.92 3.76 -3.50
C ALA A 105 -3.03 2.81 -4.31
N GLU A 106 -1.82 3.24 -4.72
CA GLU A 106 -0.95 2.48 -5.63
C GLU A 106 0.51 2.45 -5.19
N PHE A 107 1.25 1.39 -5.57
CA PHE A 107 2.68 1.21 -5.27
C PHE A 107 3.43 0.57 -6.45
N ALA A 108 4.35 1.31 -7.07
CA ALA A 108 5.20 0.78 -8.14
C ALA A 108 6.50 0.20 -7.57
N LEU A 109 6.48 -1.09 -7.27
CA LEU A 109 7.62 -1.78 -6.68
C LEU A 109 8.45 -2.49 -7.73
N HIS A 110 7.82 -3.44 -8.44
CA HIS A 110 8.41 -4.23 -9.51
C HIS A 110 7.30 -4.91 -10.33
N GLN A 111 7.56 -5.27 -11.58
CA GLN A 111 6.57 -5.87 -12.49
C GLN A 111 6.01 -7.22 -12.01
N SER A 112 6.67 -7.88 -11.05
CA SER A 112 6.16 -9.10 -10.40
C SER A 112 4.96 -8.83 -9.47
N LEU A 113 4.65 -7.55 -9.19
CA LEU A 113 3.50 -7.11 -8.42
C LEU A 113 2.96 -5.79 -9.02
N PRO A 114 2.17 -5.85 -10.11
CA PRO A 114 1.74 -4.69 -10.89
C PRO A 114 0.53 -3.97 -10.27
N ILE A 115 0.71 -3.38 -9.08
CA ILE A 115 -0.35 -2.72 -8.29
C ILE A 115 -0.31 -1.18 -8.42
N TYR A 116 0.00 -0.67 -9.61
CA TYR A 116 0.08 0.77 -9.91
C TYR A 116 -0.29 1.09 -11.36
N ALA A 117 -0.64 2.34 -11.61
CA ALA A 117 -0.96 2.90 -12.92
C ALA A 117 0.00 4.03 -13.33
N GLY A 118 0.49 4.84 -12.38
CA GLY A 118 1.22 6.06 -12.74
C GLY A 118 2.25 6.57 -11.73
N GLY A 119 2.52 7.87 -11.83
CA GLY A 119 3.58 8.54 -11.08
C GLY A 119 3.35 8.60 -9.57
N LEU A 120 2.09 8.60 -9.10
CA LEU A 120 1.76 8.57 -7.68
C LEU A 120 2.26 7.25 -7.04
N GLY A 121 2.07 6.13 -7.74
CA GLY A 121 2.55 4.81 -7.34
C GLY A 121 4.06 4.67 -7.47
N VAL A 122 4.69 5.26 -8.49
CA VAL A 122 6.16 5.33 -8.60
C VAL A 122 6.76 6.02 -7.39
N LEU A 123 6.23 7.19 -7.02
CA LEU A 123 6.67 7.89 -5.83
C LEU A 123 6.46 7.06 -4.55
N ALA A 124 5.28 6.44 -4.38
CA ALA A 124 4.99 5.60 -3.23
C ALA A 124 5.95 4.41 -3.11
N GLY A 125 6.28 3.78 -4.24
CA GLY A 125 7.25 2.70 -4.31
C GLY A 125 8.67 3.16 -3.96
N ASP A 126 9.10 4.29 -4.51
CA ASP A 126 10.43 4.85 -4.25
C ASP A 126 10.57 5.36 -2.80
N HIS A 127 9.52 5.95 -2.22
CA HIS A 127 9.48 6.24 -0.78
C HIS A 127 9.71 4.98 0.07
N CYS A 128 9.12 3.85 -0.30
CA CYS A 128 9.34 2.60 0.44
C CYS A 128 10.78 2.07 0.28
N LYS A 129 11.37 2.18 -0.92
CA LYS A 129 12.76 1.78 -1.18
C LYS A 129 13.75 2.63 -0.39
N GLU A 130 13.61 3.95 -0.50
CA GLU A 130 14.46 4.92 0.20
C GLU A 130 14.28 4.83 1.72
N ALA A 131 13.03 4.64 2.20
CA ALA A 131 12.79 4.40 3.62
C ALA A 131 13.52 3.14 4.12
N SER A 132 13.59 2.10 3.30
CA SER A 132 14.34 0.88 3.61
C SER A 132 15.84 1.14 3.71
N ASP A 133 16.40 1.86 2.74
CA ASP A 133 17.84 2.13 2.68
C ASP A 133 18.29 3.11 3.78
N LEU A 134 17.47 4.13 4.08
CA LEU A 134 17.75 5.12 5.13
C LEU A 134 17.42 4.65 6.55
N GLY A 135 16.63 3.58 6.68
CA GLY A 135 16.16 3.07 7.97
C GLY A 135 14.97 3.83 8.57
N VAL A 136 14.19 4.52 7.74
CA VAL A 136 12.94 5.15 8.19
C VAL A 136 11.96 4.03 8.57
N PRO A 137 11.33 4.07 9.77
CA PRO A 137 10.39 3.04 10.22
C PRO A 137 9.02 3.18 9.53
N LEU A 138 9.01 3.11 8.20
CA LEU A 138 7.83 3.28 7.35
C LEU A 138 7.12 1.94 7.14
N ILE A 139 5.79 1.99 7.22
CA ILE A 139 4.87 0.90 6.92
C ILE A 139 3.96 1.38 5.80
N GLY A 140 4.03 0.75 4.63
CA GLY A 140 3.10 1.05 3.53
C GLY A 140 1.74 0.39 3.78
N VAL A 141 0.66 1.05 3.39
CA VAL A 141 -0.70 0.49 3.37
C VAL A 141 -1.37 0.84 2.04
N GLY A 142 -1.88 -0.16 1.34
CA GLY A 142 -2.56 -0.02 0.05
C GLY A 142 -3.49 -1.19 -0.25
N PHE A 143 -3.84 -1.33 -1.53
CA PHE A 143 -4.67 -2.44 -2.00
C PHE A 143 -3.85 -3.52 -2.68
N MET A 144 -4.29 -4.77 -2.50
CA MET A 144 -3.92 -5.85 -3.39
C MET A 144 -4.81 -5.72 -4.62
N TYR A 145 -4.23 -5.45 -5.80
CA TYR A 145 -4.96 -5.41 -7.07
C TYR A 145 -4.66 -6.64 -7.92
N PRO A 146 -5.42 -7.74 -7.75
CA PRO A 146 -5.41 -8.92 -8.59
C PRO A 146 -5.22 -8.69 -10.08
N GLN A 147 -5.95 -7.74 -10.65
CA GLN A 147 -6.05 -7.55 -12.08
C GLN A 147 -5.15 -6.40 -12.55
N GLY A 148 -4.36 -5.82 -11.64
CA GLY A 148 -3.50 -4.67 -11.89
C GLY A 148 -4.26 -3.47 -12.45
N TYR A 149 -3.60 -2.75 -13.36
CA TYR A 149 -4.22 -1.72 -14.20
C TYR A 149 -4.68 -2.35 -15.53
N PHE A 150 -3.79 -2.48 -16.52
CA PHE A 150 -3.96 -3.35 -17.68
C PHE A 150 -2.63 -3.52 -18.41
N ARG A 151 -2.51 -4.55 -19.25
CA ARG A 151 -1.45 -4.67 -20.24
C ARG A 151 -1.94 -4.06 -21.56
N GLN A 152 -1.23 -3.05 -22.04
CA GLN A 152 -1.53 -2.42 -23.32
C GLN A 152 -1.11 -3.33 -24.47
N SER A 153 -2.04 -3.61 -25.37
CA SER A 153 -1.78 -4.15 -26.71
C SER A 153 -2.15 -3.08 -27.73
N VAL A 154 -1.42 -2.99 -28.84
CA VAL A 154 -1.73 -2.08 -29.93
C VAL A 154 -2.00 -2.92 -31.16
N THR A 155 -3.21 -2.80 -31.70
CA THR A 155 -3.63 -3.54 -32.89
C THR A 155 -2.88 -3.06 -34.13
N LEU A 156 -2.94 -3.85 -35.20
CA LEU A 156 -2.34 -3.47 -36.49
C LEU A 156 -2.91 -2.15 -37.04
N ASP A 157 -4.15 -1.81 -36.67
CA ASP A 157 -4.83 -0.58 -37.05
C ASP A 157 -4.50 0.62 -36.13
N GLY A 158 -3.61 0.43 -35.14
CA GLY A 158 -3.17 1.46 -34.21
C GLY A 158 -4.11 1.71 -33.03
N TRP A 159 -5.10 0.86 -32.80
CA TRP A 159 -6.01 0.97 -31.66
C TRP A 159 -5.41 0.33 -30.41
N GLN A 160 -5.62 0.97 -29.27
CA GLN A 160 -5.31 0.38 -27.97
C GLN A 160 -6.34 -0.70 -27.63
N GLU A 161 -5.85 -1.85 -27.21
CA GLU A 161 -6.61 -2.91 -26.54
C GLU A 161 -6.08 -3.13 -25.12
N GLU A 162 -7.00 -3.32 -24.19
CA GLU A 162 -6.70 -3.53 -22.77
C GLU A 162 -6.78 -5.02 -22.43
N VAL A 163 -5.65 -5.60 -22.05
CA VAL A 163 -5.58 -7.00 -21.62
C VAL A 163 -5.42 -7.05 -20.11
N TYR A 164 -6.41 -7.64 -19.43
CA TYR A 164 -6.41 -7.79 -17.97
C TYR A 164 -5.93 -9.20 -17.61
N GLU A 165 -4.71 -9.31 -17.10
CA GLU A 165 -4.15 -10.58 -16.62
C GLU A 165 -4.32 -10.63 -15.09
N LYS A 166 -5.09 -11.61 -14.57
CA LYS A 166 -5.17 -11.82 -13.13
C LYS A 166 -3.83 -12.38 -12.65
N LEU A 167 -3.25 -11.74 -11.65
CA LEU A 167 -2.07 -12.20 -10.94
C LEU A 167 -2.34 -13.60 -10.38
N THR A 168 -1.33 -14.45 -10.35
CA THR A 168 -1.42 -15.74 -9.63
C THR A 168 -0.79 -15.53 -8.26
N TRP A 169 -1.53 -15.73 -7.16
CA TRP A 169 -1.01 -15.40 -5.83
C TRP A 169 0.24 -16.23 -5.49
N ALA A 170 0.29 -17.48 -5.96
CA ALA A 170 1.45 -18.35 -5.81
C ALA A 170 2.71 -17.78 -6.47
N ASP A 171 2.56 -16.99 -7.53
CA ASP A 171 3.66 -16.38 -8.29
C ASP A 171 4.02 -14.98 -7.76
N ALA A 172 3.21 -14.41 -6.88
CA ALA A 172 3.40 -13.07 -6.37
C ALA A 172 4.34 -13.06 -5.14
N PRO A 173 5.19 -12.03 -4.98
CA PRO A 173 6.06 -11.87 -3.81
C PRO A 173 5.26 -11.31 -2.62
N ILE A 174 4.22 -12.03 -2.22
CA ILE A 174 3.31 -11.70 -1.13
C ILE A 174 3.27 -12.84 -0.13
N GLU A 175 3.07 -12.52 1.13
CA GLU A 175 2.86 -13.49 2.20
C GLU A 175 1.62 -13.08 3.01
N PRO A 176 0.83 -13.99 3.59
CA PRO A 176 -0.22 -13.59 4.53
C PRO A 176 0.39 -12.75 5.66
N ALA A 177 -0.19 -11.58 5.92
CA ALA A 177 0.15 -10.84 7.12
C ALA A 177 -0.42 -11.58 8.33
N VAL A 178 0.32 -11.59 9.43
CA VAL A 178 -0.07 -12.35 10.64
C VAL A 178 -0.33 -11.40 11.80
N THR A 179 -1.34 -11.74 12.59
CA THR A 179 -1.65 -11.11 13.88
C THR A 179 -0.69 -11.60 14.97
N PRO A 180 -0.63 -10.94 16.14
CA PRO A 180 0.23 -11.36 17.25
C PRO A 180 0.00 -12.79 17.76
N ASP A 181 -1.19 -13.38 17.53
CA ASP A 181 -1.51 -14.78 17.85
C ASP A 181 -1.11 -15.78 16.74
N GLY A 182 -0.40 -15.32 15.70
CA GLY A 182 0.17 -16.14 14.64
C GLY A 182 -0.80 -16.53 13.52
N LYS A 183 -2.03 -16.01 13.52
CA LYS A 183 -3.04 -16.29 12.48
C LYS A 183 -2.97 -15.28 11.33
N PRO A 184 -3.44 -15.64 10.12
CA PRO A 184 -3.64 -14.67 9.05
C PRO A 184 -4.54 -13.51 9.50
N CYS A 185 -4.14 -12.30 9.20
CA CYS A 185 -4.89 -11.10 9.55
C CYS A 185 -6.07 -10.91 8.60
N VAL A 186 -7.28 -10.95 9.16
CA VAL A 186 -8.53 -10.58 8.51
C VAL A 186 -9.22 -9.54 9.38
N THR A 187 -9.64 -8.41 8.78
CA THR A 187 -10.37 -7.34 9.47
C THR A 187 -11.76 -7.16 8.89
N ALA A 188 -12.71 -6.85 9.75
CA ALA A 188 -14.09 -6.52 9.37
C ALA A 188 -14.24 -4.99 9.22
N VAL A 189 -14.70 -4.54 8.06
CA VAL A 189 -14.95 -3.13 7.73
C VAL A 189 -16.45 -2.90 7.54
N PRO A 190 -17.08 -2.04 8.35
CA PRO A 190 -18.47 -1.67 8.13
C PRO A 190 -18.59 -0.85 6.84
N LEU A 191 -19.48 -1.26 5.95
CA LEU A 191 -19.73 -0.61 4.67
C LEU A 191 -21.24 -0.59 4.40
N GLY A 192 -21.85 0.58 4.58
CA GLY A 192 -23.29 0.76 4.55
C GLY A 192 -23.99 -0.06 5.62
N ASN A 193 -24.94 -0.90 5.22
CA ASN A 193 -25.70 -1.78 6.10
C ASN A 193 -25.07 -3.18 6.28
N ARG A 194 -23.86 -3.39 5.78
CA ARG A 194 -23.16 -4.68 5.78
C ARG A 194 -21.72 -4.54 6.26
N THR A 195 -21.04 -5.67 6.35
CA THR A 195 -19.63 -5.76 6.74
C THR A 195 -18.85 -6.47 5.64
N VAL A 196 -17.72 -5.90 5.23
CA VAL A 196 -16.76 -6.52 4.32
C VAL A 196 -15.60 -7.09 5.12
N LEU A 197 -15.28 -8.35 4.92
CA LEU A 197 -14.04 -8.92 5.42
C LEU A 197 -12.88 -8.55 4.50
N VAL A 198 -11.73 -8.23 5.08
CA VAL A 198 -10.55 -7.77 4.35
C VAL A 198 -9.36 -8.58 4.84
N ALA A 199 -8.82 -9.43 3.97
CA ALA A 199 -7.57 -10.13 4.19
C ALA A 199 -6.40 -9.16 4.00
N VAL A 200 -5.29 -9.40 4.69
CA VAL A 200 -4.11 -8.55 4.62
C VAL A 200 -2.92 -9.36 4.15
N TRP A 201 -2.34 -8.93 3.04
CA TRP A 201 -1.08 -9.46 2.51
C TRP A 201 0.09 -8.57 2.94
N ARG A 202 1.25 -9.17 3.17
CA ARG A 202 2.51 -8.51 3.45
C ARG A 202 3.44 -8.66 2.25
N VAL A 203 3.99 -7.53 1.82
CA VAL A 203 5.13 -7.45 0.90
C VAL A 203 6.34 -6.98 1.69
N ARG A 204 7.48 -7.63 1.48
CA ARG A 204 8.76 -7.25 2.10
C ARG A 204 9.58 -6.39 1.14
N LEU A 205 10.08 -5.28 1.68
CA LEU A 205 10.90 -4.29 0.99
C LEU A 205 12.15 -4.00 1.83
N GLY A 206 12.90 -5.03 2.18
CA GLY A 206 14.04 -4.94 3.11
C GLY A 206 13.56 -4.68 4.53
N ARG A 207 13.81 -3.47 5.06
CA ARG A 207 13.33 -3.04 6.39
C ARG A 207 11.85 -2.65 6.37
N VAL A 208 11.35 -2.15 5.25
CA VAL A 208 9.97 -1.69 5.09
C VAL A 208 9.04 -2.88 4.85
N LYS A 209 7.85 -2.78 5.42
CA LYS A 209 6.73 -3.70 5.16
C LYS A 209 5.63 -2.91 4.47
N LEU A 210 5.09 -3.45 3.39
CA LEU A 210 3.87 -2.95 2.76
C LEU A 210 2.74 -3.93 3.01
N TYR A 211 1.62 -3.44 3.52
CA TYR A 211 0.41 -4.20 3.75
C TYR A 211 -0.63 -3.89 2.69
N LEU A 212 -1.14 -4.93 2.05
CA LEU A 212 -2.09 -4.84 0.95
C LEU A 212 -3.43 -5.45 1.35
N LEU A 213 -4.49 -4.66 1.24
CA LEU A 213 -5.85 -5.03 1.59
C LEU A 213 -6.52 -5.77 0.44
N ASP A 214 -7.18 -6.89 0.74
CA ASP A 214 -7.83 -7.75 -0.24
C ASP A 214 -9.24 -8.16 0.22
N THR A 215 -10.25 -7.90 -0.61
CA THR A 215 -11.64 -8.25 -0.33
C THR A 215 -12.09 -9.54 -1.02
N ASP A 216 -11.22 -10.19 -1.81
CA ASP A 216 -11.51 -11.45 -2.52
C ASP A 216 -11.54 -12.66 -1.55
N LEU A 217 -12.54 -12.66 -0.66
CA LEU A 217 -12.83 -13.68 0.35
C LEU A 217 -14.16 -14.36 0.03
N GLU A 218 -14.23 -15.69 0.17
CA GLU A 218 -15.44 -16.46 -0.14
C GLU A 218 -16.64 -16.09 0.74
N GLU A 219 -16.38 -15.58 1.94
CA GLU A 219 -17.39 -15.11 2.89
C GLU A 219 -18.02 -13.78 2.47
N ASN A 220 -17.34 -12.99 1.63
CA ASN A 220 -17.87 -11.75 1.09
C ASN A 220 -18.83 -12.02 -0.07
N ALA A 221 -19.81 -11.12 -0.25
CA ALA A 221 -20.67 -11.14 -1.42
C ALA A 221 -19.85 -10.93 -2.71
N PRO A 222 -20.26 -11.49 -3.87
CA PRO A 222 -19.47 -11.42 -5.10
C PRO A 222 -19.06 -10.00 -5.52
N TRP A 223 -19.96 -9.02 -5.38
CA TRP A 223 -19.65 -7.62 -5.71
C TRP A 223 -18.67 -6.96 -4.71
N ASP A 224 -18.58 -7.46 -3.48
CA ASP A 224 -17.64 -6.95 -2.48
C ASP A 224 -16.22 -7.45 -2.72
N ARG A 225 -16.09 -8.64 -3.30
CA ARG A 225 -14.79 -9.20 -3.72
C ARG A 225 -14.14 -8.37 -4.83
N GLU A 226 -14.95 -7.71 -5.66
CA GLU A 226 -14.46 -6.86 -6.74
C GLU A 226 -13.91 -5.50 -6.25
N LEU A 227 -14.13 -5.13 -4.98
CA LEU A 227 -13.66 -3.84 -4.44
C LEU A 227 -12.13 -3.73 -4.41
N SER A 228 -11.40 -4.82 -4.19
CA SER A 228 -9.94 -4.85 -4.33
C SER A 228 -9.47 -5.28 -5.72
N ALA A 229 -10.35 -5.62 -6.67
CA ALA A 229 -9.92 -6.30 -7.90
C ALA A 229 -9.05 -5.44 -8.85
N ARG A 230 -9.39 -4.15 -8.99
CA ARG A 230 -8.78 -3.23 -9.97
C ARG A 230 -8.48 -1.86 -9.39
N LEU A 231 -7.32 -1.34 -9.79
CA LEU A 231 -6.93 0.03 -9.52
C LEU A 231 -7.74 0.98 -10.43
N TYR A 232 -8.34 2.01 -9.84
CA TYR A 232 -9.18 3.01 -10.53
C TYR A 232 -10.35 2.41 -11.35
N GLY A 233 -10.81 1.21 -10.98
CA GLY A 233 -11.97 0.58 -11.58
C GLY A 233 -13.31 1.05 -10.99
N GLY A 234 -14.39 0.70 -11.68
CA GLY A 234 -15.76 0.94 -11.24
C GLY A 234 -16.25 2.37 -11.44
N ASP A 235 -17.40 2.66 -10.83
CA ASP A 235 -18.05 3.96 -10.84
C ASP A 235 -17.78 4.74 -9.55
N ARG A 236 -18.44 5.89 -9.38
CA ARG A 236 -18.29 6.73 -8.17
C ARG A 236 -18.69 5.99 -6.89
N GLU A 237 -19.66 5.09 -6.97
CA GLU A 237 -20.08 4.26 -5.84
C GLU A 237 -18.99 3.27 -5.44
N THR A 238 -18.41 2.58 -6.43
CA THR A 238 -17.25 1.70 -6.21
C THR A 238 -16.07 2.47 -5.60
N ARG A 239 -15.78 3.67 -6.11
CA ARG A 239 -14.66 4.51 -5.64
C ARG A 239 -14.79 4.90 -4.18
N VAL A 240 -15.94 5.40 -3.73
CA VAL A 240 -16.10 5.75 -2.29
C VAL A 240 -16.02 4.51 -1.40
N GLN A 241 -16.51 3.36 -1.86
CA GLN A 241 -16.38 2.09 -1.12
C GLN A 241 -14.92 1.66 -1.00
N GLN A 242 -14.13 1.77 -2.07
CA GLN A 242 -12.68 1.53 -2.04
C GLN A 242 -11.96 2.46 -1.05
N GLU A 243 -12.26 3.76 -1.07
CA GLU A 243 -11.63 4.71 -0.15
C GLU A 243 -11.98 4.44 1.31
N ILE A 244 -13.21 4.00 1.60
CA ILE A 244 -13.63 3.57 2.94
C ILE A 244 -12.82 2.34 3.37
N ILE A 245 -12.67 1.34 2.49
CA ILE A 245 -11.88 0.14 2.78
C ILE A 245 -10.41 0.48 2.99
N LEU A 246 -9.81 1.34 2.16
CA LEU A 246 -8.43 1.77 2.32
C LEU A 246 -8.23 2.51 3.64
N GLY A 247 -9.08 3.50 3.92
CA GLY A 247 -8.96 4.35 5.10
C GLY A 247 -9.30 3.62 6.39
N ILE A 248 -10.54 3.16 6.53
CA ILE A 248 -11.02 2.49 7.74
C ILE A 248 -10.39 1.11 7.87
N GLY A 249 -10.43 0.31 6.81
CA GLY A 249 -9.88 -1.05 6.80
C GLY A 249 -8.38 -1.08 7.03
N GLY A 250 -7.62 -0.16 6.43
CA GLY A 250 -6.18 -0.08 6.65
C GLY A 250 -5.79 0.26 8.10
N VAL A 251 -6.48 1.21 8.75
CA VAL A 251 -6.24 1.50 10.18
C VAL A 251 -6.60 0.30 11.06
N ARG A 252 -7.73 -0.36 10.80
CA ARG A 252 -8.15 -1.56 11.54
C ARG A 252 -7.18 -2.72 11.34
N ALA A 253 -6.66 -2.91 10.13
CA ALA A 253 -5.65 -3.92 9.82
C ALA A 253 -4.35 -3.68 10.60
N LEU A 254 -3.83 -2.45 10.62
CA LEU A 254 -2.65 -2.10 11.41
C LEU A 254 -2.85 -2.42 12.90
N LYS A 255 -4.00 -2.04 13.46
CA LYS A 255 -4.36 -2.33 14.85
C LYS A 255 -4.46 -3.83 15.14
N ALA A 256 -5.09 -4.60 14.25
CA ALA A 256 -5.22 -6.05 14.37
C ALA A 256 -3.85 -6.77 14.36
N MET A 257 -2.89 -6.24 13.59
CA MET A 257 -1.50 -6.72 13.56
C MET A 257 -0.65 -6.22 14.74
N GLY A 258 -1.22 -5.44 15.67
CA GLY A 258 -0.50 -4.87 16.81
C GLY A 258 0.42 -3.70 16.46
N SER A 259 0.21 -3.05 15.31
CA SER A 259 0.94 -1.84 14.92
C SER A 259 0.25 -0.59 15.43
N ASP A 260 1.00 0.30 16.08
CA ASP A 260 0.56 1.61 16.56
C ASP A 260 1.46 2.73 16.00
N PRO A 261 1.20 3.19 14.75
CA PRO A 261 2.00 4.24 14.12
C PRO A 261 1.85 5.59 14.83
N ALA A 262 2.95 6.32 14.96
CA ALA A 262 2.93 7.66 15.55
C ALA A 262 2.47 8.74 14.54
N VAL A 263 2.68 8.48 13.25
CA VAL A 263 2.33 9.40 12.15
C VAL A 263 1.61 8.63 11.05
N TYR A 264 0.60 9.26 10.46
CA TYR A 264 -0.14 8.78 9.30
C TYR A 264 0.12 9.73 8.13
N HIS A 265 0.70 9.21 7.05
CA HIS A 265 0.95 9.97 5.84
C HIS A 265 -0.03 9.53 4.75
N LEU A 266 -0.88 10.46 4.33
CA LEU A 266 -1.85 10.27 3.26
C LEU A 266 -1.25 10.73 1.92
N ASN A 267 -1.01 9.78 1.00
CA ASN A 267 -0.54 10.04 -0.35
C ASN A 267 -1.75 10.25 -1.29
N GLU A 268 -2.15 11.51 -1.45
CA GLU A 268 -3.40 11.96 -2.07
C GLU A 268 -4.68 11.62 -1.26
N GLY A 269 -5.80 12.23 -1.62
CA GLY A 269 -7.06 12.17 -0.87
C GLY A 269 -7.70 10.78 -0.73
N HIS A 270 -7.28 9.78 -1.51
CA HIS A 270 -7.90 8.45 -1.57
C HIS A 270 -7.97 7.71 -0.22
N ALA A 271 -7.09 8.05 0.72
CA ALA A 271 -7.05 7.44 2.05
C ALA A 271 -7.64 8.35 3.14
N ALA A 272 -8.34 9.43 2.81
CA ALA A 272 -8.74 10.43 3.82
C ALA A 272 -9.71 9.88 4.89
N PHE A 273 -10.41 8.77 4.64
CA PHE A 273 -11.20 8.07 5.67
C PHE A 273 -10.38 7.44 6.79
N VAL A 274 -9.04 7.40 6.70
CA VAL A 274 -8.15 7.16 7.86
C VAL A 274 -8.55 8.05 9.03
N VAL A 275 -8.89 9.32 8.75
CA VAL A 275 -9.29 10.32 9.76
C VAL A 275 -10.49 9.83 10.58
N LEU A 276 -11.51 9.24 9.95
CA LEU A 276 -12.72 8.80 10.64
C LEU A 276 -12.42 7.68 11.64
N GLN A 277 -11.67 6.66 11.21
CA GLN A 277 -11.34 5.53 12.08
C GLN A 277 -10.43 5.96 13.23
N ARG A 278 -9.50 6.89 13.00
CA ARG A 278 -8.63 7.42 14.07
C ARG A 278 -9.39 8.27 15.10
N ILE A 279 -10.32 9.12 14.67
CA ILE A 279 -11.21 9.86 15.58
C ILE A 279 -12.03 8.88 16.42
N ARG A 280 -12.60 7.84 15.79
CA ARG A 280 -13.30 6.76 16.49
C ARG A 280 -12.46 6.14 17.59
N ASP A 281 -11.25 5.69 17.25
CA ASP A 281 -10.36 5.02 18.20
C ASP A 281 -10.01 5.90 19.41
N LEU A 282 -9.91 7.22 19.25
CA LEU A 282 -9.66 8.17 20.34
C LEU A 282 -10.92 8.44 21.18
N CYS A 283 -12.08 8.62 20.53
CA CYS A 283 -13.36 8.78 21.23
C CYS A 283 -13.70 7.54 22.07
N GLU A 284 -13.42 6.33 21.57
CA GLU A 284 -13.57 5.07 22.32
C GLU A 284 -12.64 5.01 23.55
N LYS A 285 -11.52 5.75 23.54
CA LYS A 285 -10.64 5.96 24.71
C LYS A 285 -11.12 7.09 25.64
N GLY A 286 -12.30 7.67 25.40
CA GLY A 286 -12.90 8.72 26.23
C GLY A 286 -12.54 10.15 25.82
N TRP A 287 -11.90 10.36 24.67
CA TRP A 287 -11.60 11.71 24.18
C TRP A 287 -12.86 12.39 23.63
N SER A 288 -12.95 13.71 23.74
CA SER A 288 -13.96 14.46 23.00
C SER A 288 -13.62 14.47 21.50
N PHE A 289 -14.62 14.65 20.65
CA PHE A 289 -14.40 14.74 19.20
C PHE A 289 -13.39 15.82 18.81
N ASP A 290 -13.42 17.00 19.45
CA ASP A 290 -12.48 18.09 19.15
C ASP A 290 -11.05 17.72 19.54
N ALA A 291 -10.86 17.15 20.73
CA ALA A 291 -9.54 16.71 21.17
C ALA A 291 -9.01 15.59 20.27
N ALA A 292 -9.88 14.67 19.84
CA ALA A 292 -9.53 13.60 18.90
C ALA A 292 -9.14 14.16 17.52
N LEU A 293 -9.89 15.13 16.99
CA LEU A 293 -9.60 15.77 15.72
C LEU A 293 -8.27 16.56 15.76
N GLU A 294 -8.00 17.29 16.83
CA GLU A 294 -6.72 17.99 17.02
C GLU A 294 -5.53 17.03 17.10
N GLU A 295 -5.67 15.91 17.81
CA GLU A 295 -4.64 14.88 17.86
C GLU A 295 -4.44 14.22 16.49
N VAL A 296 -5.52 13.95 15.75
CA VAL A 296 -5.46 13.43 14.39
C VAL A 296 -4.75 14.43 13.47
N ARG A 297 -5.03 15.73 13.56
CA ARG A 297 -4.31 16.79 12.84
C ARG A 297 -2.82 16.71 13.15
N ARG A 298 -2.45 16.76 14.43
CA ARG A 298 -1.05 16.77 14.88
C ARG A 298 -0.23 15.59 14.33
N THR A 299 -0.87 14.47 14.06
CA THR A 299 -0.24 13.19 13.68
C THR A 299 -0.54 12.77 12.24
N THR A 300 -1.15 13.64 11.43
CA THR A 300 -1.43 13.37 10.02
C THR A 300 -0.64 14.32 9.11
N VAL A 301 0.04 13.73 8.14
CA VAL A 301 0.72 14.42 7.03
C VAL A 301 -0.07 14.12 5.77
N PHE A 302 -0.36 15.15 4.97
CA PHE A 302 -1.05 15.00 3.70
C PHE A 302 -0.21 15.54 2.55
N THR A 303 0.01 14.72 1.52
CA THR A 303 0.61 15.16 0.26
C THR A 303 -0.45 15.18 -0.81
N THR A 304 -0.56 16.30 -1.51
CA THR A 304 -1.40 16.42 -2.71
C THR A 304 -0.53 16.54 -3.96
N HIS A 305 -0.99 15.90 -5.04
CA HIS A 305 -0.30 15.81 -6.33
C HIS A 305 -1.05 16.50 -7.46
N THR A 306 -2.33 16.78 -7.21
CA THR A 306 -3.29 17.20 -8.22
C THR A 306 -3.31 18.73 -8.33
N PRO A 307 -2.93 19.31 -9.49
CA PRO A 307 -2.91 20.76 -9.68
C PRO A 307 -4.25 21.32 -10.17
N VAL A 308 -5.28 20.49 -10.38
CA VAL A 308 -6.56 20.88 -10.97
C VAL A 308 -7.75 20.35 -10.16
N ALA A 309 -8.75 21.21 -9.92
CA ALA A 309 -9.92 20.90 -9.09
C ALA A 309 -10.66 19.62 -9.53
N ALA A 310 -10.71 19.34 -10.84
CA ALA A 310 -11.41 18.19 -11.41
C ALA A 310 -10.72 16.83 -11.13
N GLY A 311 -9.45 16.83 -10.71
CA GLY A 311 -8.73 15.60 -10.38
C GLY A 311 -8.89 15.15 -8.93
N HIS A 312 -9.56 15.94 -8.08
CA HIS A 312 -9.80 15.59 -6.69
C HIS A 312 -11.12 14.82 -6.55
N ASP A 313 -11.05 13.66 -5.91
CA ASP A 313 -12.24 12.82 -5.66
C ASP A 313 -13.27 13.59 -4.81
N ALA A 314 -14.48 13.72 -5.37
CA ALA A 314 -15.61 14.41 -4.77
C ALA A 314 -16.90 13.62 -5.01
N PHE A 315 -17.64 13.39 -3.92
CA PHE A 315 -18.82 12.53 -3.92
C PHE A 315 -20.06 13.30 -3.44
N PRO A 316 -21.25 12.95 -3.94
CA PRO A 316 -22.49 13.45 -3.34
C PRO A 316 -22.58 13.01 -1.87
N PHE A 317 -23.01 13.91 -0.98
CA PHE A 317 -23.11 13.62 0.46
C PHE A 317 -23.94 12.37 0.76
N HIS A 318 -25.08 12.19 0.07
CA HIS A 318 -25.94 11.03 0.27
C HIS A 318 -25.22 9.69 -0.01
N LEU A 319 -24.27 9.68 -0.95
CA LEU A 319 -23.50 8.48 -1.29
C LEU A 319 -22.51 8.15 -0.16
N VAL A 320 -21.77 9.16 0.32
CA VAL A 320 -20.85 9.01 1.46
C VAL A 320 -21.61 8.57 2.72
N GLU A 321 -22.74 9.21 3.02
CA GLU A 321 -23.57 8.86 4.17
C GLU A 321 -24.12 7.43 4.07
N THR A 322 -24.55 7.00 2.89
CA THR A 322 -25.05 5.65 2.65
C THR A 322 -23.98 4.61 2.98
N HIS A 323 -22.74 4.78 2.49
CA HIS A 323 -21.67 3.82 2.71
C HIS A 323 -20.98 3.94 4.07
N LEU A 324 -21.07 5.09 4.74
CA LEU A 324 -20.61 5.25 6.12
C LEU A 324 -21.66 4.88 7.17
N ALA A 325 -22.88 4.51 6.78
CA ALA A 325 -23.99 4.28 7.70
C ALA A 325 -23.61 3.34 8.88
N GLY A 326 -23.03 2.17 8.58
CA GLY A 326 -22.55 1.22 9.59
C GLY A 326 -21.27 1.65 10.31
N ALA A 327 -20.55 2.64 9.78
CA ALA A 327 -19.33 3.19 10.37
C ALA A 327 -19.61 4.30 11.39
N TRP A 328 -20.86 4.73 11.61
CA TRP A 328 -21.19 5.75 12.61
C TRP A 328 -21.23 5.21 14.02
N GLY A 329 -21.97 4.12 14.31
CA GLY A 329 -22.09 3.56 15.67
C GLY A 329 -22.18 4.66 16.74
N ASP A 330 -21.29 4.61 17.74
CA ASP A 330 -21.23 5.60 18.83
C ASP A 330 -20.80 7.02 18.39
N LEU A 331 -20.19 7.18 17.21
CA LEU A 331 -19.90 8.49 16.60
C LEU A 331 -21.13 9.12 15.91
N GLY A 332 -22.31 8.52 15.98
CA GLY A 332 -23.52 9.04 15.34
C GLY A 332 -23.82 10.51 15.69
N ALA A 333 -23.61 10.91 16.94
CA ALA A 333 -23.79 12.29 17.40
C ALA A 333 -22.75 13.29 16.81
N HIS A 334 -21.70 12.79 16.16
CA HIS A 334 -20.63 13.58 15.55
C HIS A 334 -20.63 13.48 14.01
N ARG A 335 -21.61 12.79 13.43
CA ARG A 335 -21.75 12.62 11.98
C ARG A 335 -21.62 13.93 11.21
N GLU A 336 -22.47 14.91 11.52
CA GLU A 336 -22.49 16.21 10.81
C GLU A 336 -21.16 16.95 10.94
N ARG A 337 -20.55 16.88 12.13
CA ARG A 337 -19.23 17.50 12.39
C ARG A 337 -18.14 16.89 11.52
N PHE A 338 -18.17 15.57 11.32
CA PHE A 338 -17.26 14.90 10.39
C PHE A 338 -17.57 15.27 8.94
N LEU A 339 -18.84 15.27 8.53
CA LEU A 339 -19.24 15.57 7.15
C LEU A 339 -18.81 16.99 6.71
N VAL A 340 -18.87 17.96 7.62
CA VAL A 340 -18.37 19.32 7.39
C VAL A 340 -16.88 19.35 7.02
N LEU A 341 -16.05 18.42 7.52
CA LEU A 341 -14.63 18.36 7.16
C LEU A 341 -14.43 18.07 5.68
N GLY A 342 -15.31 17.29 5.05
CA GLY A 342 -15.27 17.03 3.61
C GLY A 342 -16.01 18.08 2.76
N HIS A 343 -16.74 19.02 3.36
CA HIS A 343 -17.59 19.94 2.60
C HIS A 343 -16.79 20.89 1.70
N TYR A 344 -17.05 20.88 0.40
CA TYR A 344 -16.46 21.81 -0.55
C TYR A 344 -17.42 22.11 -1.71
N ASP A 345 -17.47 23.37 -2.15
CA ASP A 345 -18.28 23.82 -3.29
C ASP A 345 -17.38 24.61 -4.24
N ASN A 346 -17.26 24.14 -5.47
CA ASN A 346 -16.46 24.76 -6.53
C ASN A 346 -17.33 25.50 -7.57
N GLY A 347 -18.56 25.84 -7.22
CA GLY A 347 -19.54 26.48 -8.10
C GLY A 347 -20.52 25.51 -8.77
N GLY A 348 -20.29 24.20 -8.63
CA GLY A 348 -21.20 23.13 -9.08
C GLY A 348 -22.18 22.63 -8.01
N GLY A 349 -22.13 23.19 -6.79
CA GLY A 349 -22.89 22.74 -5.63
C GLY A 349 -22.02 21.97 -4.62
N PRO A 350 -22.51 21.83 -3.37
CA PRO A 350 -21.73 21.25 -2.28
C PRO A 350 -21.55 19.73 -2.46
N MET A 351 -20.30 19.30 -2.38
CA MET A 351 -19.90 17.89 -2.47
C MET A 351 -19.00 17.53 -1.28
N PHE A 352 -18.94 16.24 -0.96
CA PHE A 352 -17.96 15.70 -0.02
C PHE A 352 -16.65 15.44 -0.77
N ASN A 353 -15.68 16.31 -0.55
CA ASN A 353 -14.38 16.28 -1.20
C ASN A 353 -13.32 15.67 -0.27
N MET A 354 -12.63 14.65 -0.79
CA MET A 354 -11.64 13.90 -0.02
C MET A 354 -10.37 14.69 0.27
N THR A 355 -9.98 15.57 -0.64
CA THR A 355 -8.85 16.48 -0.41
C THR A 355 -9.20 17.51 0.65
N ALA A 356 -10.43 18.03 0.65
CA ALA A 356 -10.89 18.93 1.71
C ALA A 356 -10.85 18.26 3.09
N LEU A 357 -11.33 17.01 3.18
CA LEU A 357 -11.23 16.19 4.40
C LEU A 357 -9.77 16.04 4.85
N ALA A 358 -8.87 15.63 3.93
CA ALA A 358 -7.47 15.41 4.24
C ALA A 358 -6.76 16.71 4.69
N LEU A 359 -6.97 17.83 3.99
CA LEU A 359 -6.41 19.14 4.33
C LEU A 359 -6.85 19.60 5.71
N ARG A 360 -8.16 19.53 6.00
CA ARG A 360 -8.72 20.00 7.28
C ARG A 360 -8.42 19.07 8.46
N ALA A 361 -7.93 17.86 8.21
CA ALA A 361 -7.60 16.88 9.24
C ALA A 361 -6.09 16.60 9.34
N SER A 362 -5.25 17.38 8.67
CA SER A 362 -3.78 17.23 8.69
C SER A 362 -3.09 18.45 9.29
N GLY A 363 -2.07 18.21 10.10
CA GLY A 363 -1.24 19.26 10.72
C GLY A 363 -0.05 19.64 9.85
N SER A 364 0.27 18.84 8.84
CA SER A 364 1.27 19.17 7.81
C SER A 364 0.74 18.81 6.44
N VAL A 365 0.87 19.74 5.50
CA VAL A 365 0.42 19.58 4.12
C VAL A 365 1.55 19.99 3.18
N ASN A 366 1.85 19.16 2.20
CA ASN A 366 2.85 19.49 1.18
C ASN A 366 2.33 19.22 -0.24
N GLY A 367 2.79 20.05 -1.18
CA GLY A 367 2.74 19.74 -2.61
C GLY A 367 4.00 18.99 -3.05
N VAL A 368 4.05 18.65 -4.34
CA VAL A 368 5.19 17.91 -4.94
C VAL A 368 6.22 18.79 -5.65
N SER A 369 5.95 20.08 -5.79
CA SER A 369 6.91 21.07 -6.27
C SER A 369 6.57 22.44 -5.73
N LYS A 370 7.50 23.40 -5.83
CA LYS A 370 7.28 24.78 -5.37
C LYS A 370 6.06 25.41 -6.06
N LEU A 371 6.01 25.33 -7.40
CA LEU A 371 4.90 25.88 -8.18
C LEU A 371 3.58 25.16 -7.87
N HIS A 372 3.61 23.84 -7.72
CA HIS A 372 2.43 23.07 -7.31
C HIS A 372 1.90 23.55 -5.96
N GLY A 373 2.78 23.77 -4.97
CA GLY A 373 2.39 24.29 -3.67
C GLY A 373 1.70 25.65 -3.75
N ASP A 374 2.13 26.54 -4.65
CA ASP A 374 1.50 27.84 -4.86
C ASP A 374 0.10 27.70 -5.50
N VAL A 375 -0.04 26.82 -6.49
CA VAL A 375 -1.34 26.51 -7.15
C VAL A 375 -2.33 25.87 -6.17
N THR A 376 -1.89 24.88 -5.38
CA THR A 376 -2.74 24.23 -4.37
C THR A 376 -3.23 25.26 -3.35
N LYS A 377 -2.37 26.15 -2.85
CA LYS A 377 -2.80 27.19 -1.89
C LYS A 377 -3.87 28.09 -2.45
N GLN A 378 -3.82 28.43 -3.74
CA GLN A 378 -4.84 29.26 -4.39
C GLN A 378 -6.16 28.52 -4.58
N MET A 379 -6.11 27.21 -4.83
CA MET A 379 -7.30 26.38 -5.03
C MET A 379 -8.12 26.20 -3.74
N TRP A 380 -7.46 26.15 -2.59
CA TRP A 380 -8.05 25.79 -1.30
C TRP A 380 -8.12 26.96 -0.30
N GLN A 381 -8.12 28.22 -0.77
CA GLN A 381 -8.26 29.42 0.08
C GLN A 381 -9.63 29.53 0.75
#